data_AF-A0AA44DD86-F1
#
_entry.id   AF-A0AA44DD86-F1
#
_cell.length_a   1.000
_cell.length_b   1.000
_cell.length_c   1.000
_cell.angle_alpha   90.00
_cell.angle_beta   90.00
_cell.angle_gamma   90.00
#
_symmetry.space_group_name_H-M   'P 1'
#
loop_
_entity.id
_entity.type
_entity.pdbx_description
1 polymer ?
#
loop_
_entity_poly.entity_id
_entity_poly.type
_entity_poly.pdbx_seq_one_letter_code
_entity_poly.pdbx_strand_id
1 'polypeptide(L)' 'MTARRERKQVLLRLDPAVYEALARWASDELRSANSQIEFLLRRALDEAGRLPSAPAPLPRRGRPPRRPPEDRAGEEGGA' A
#
# COMPACT_ATOMS: atom_id res chain seq x y z
N MET A 1 23.94 2.73 5.14
CA MET A 1 22.97 3.74 5.61
C MET A 1 21.57 3.32 5.16
N THR A 2 20.80 2.68 6.04
CA THR A 2 19.41 2.27 5.77
C THR A 2 18.54 3.51 5.61
N ALA A 3 17.86 3.66 4.46
CA ALA A 3 16.98 4.79 4.21
C ALA A 3 15.84 4.80 5.25
N ARG A 4 15.75 5.87 6.05
CA ARG A 4 14.64 6.07 6.98
C ARG A 4 13.37 6.26 6.16
N ARG A 5 12.45 5.31 6.23
CA ARG A 5 11.11 5.46 5.66
C ARG A 5 10.48 6.72 6.27
N GLU A 6 10.22 7.72 5.45
CA GLU A 6 9.50 8.92 5.90
C GLU A 6 8.12 8.52 6.39
N ARG A 7 7.78 8.94 7.61
CA ARG A 7 6.47 8.71 8.20
C ARG A 7 5.56 9.86 7.81
N LYS A 8 4.45 9.54 7.12
CA LYS A 8 3.42 10.54 6.81
C LYS A 8 2.64 10.85 8.07
N GLN A 9 2.63 12.12 8.49
CA GLN A 9 1.78 12.59 9.58
C GLN A 9 0.38 12.86 9.04
N VAL A 10 -0.64 12.31 9.70
CA VAL A 10 -2.05 12.49 9.34
C VAL A 10 -2.83 12.94 10.58
N LEU A 11 -3.74 13.89 10.41
CA LEU A 11 -4.68 14.26 11.47
C LEU A 11 -5.85 13.28 11.45
N LEU A 12 -6.03 12.56 12.55
CA LEU A 12 -7.10 11.59 12.71
C LEU A 12 -8.17 12.18 13.64
N ARG A 13 -9.43 12.19 13.20
CA ARG A 13 -10.57 12.52 14.06
C ARG A 13 -11.10 11.22 14.64
N LEU A 14 -11.02 11.09 15.96
CA LEU A 14 -11.54 9.95 16.71
C LEU A 14 -12.57 10.45 17.72
N ASP A 15 -13.53 9.58 18.03
CA ASP A 15 -14.31 9.74 19.24
C ASP A 15 -13.36 9.69 20.46
N PRO A 16 -13.49 10.64 21.42
CA PRO A 16 -12.62 10.66 22.60
C PRO A 16 -12.64 9.36 23.40
N ALA A 17 -13.80 8.72 23.58
CA ALA A 17 -13.91 7.48 24.34
C ALA A 17 -13.17 6.32 23.64
N VAL A 18 -13.17 6.30 22.31
CA VAL A 18 -12.40 5.34 21.52
C VAL A 18 -10.89 5.57 21.68
N TYR A 19 -10.44 6.82 21.64
CA TYR A 19 -9.03 7.14 21.88
C TYR A 19 -8.58 6.69 23.27
N GLU A 20 -9.37 6.97 24.30
CA GLU A 20 -9.06 6.55 25.68
C GLU A 20 -8.98 5.03 25.82
N ALA A 21 -9.87 4.28 25.16
CA ALA A 21 -9.80 2.82 25.15
C ALA A 21 -8.52 2.31 24.47
N LEU A 22 -8.14 2.90 23.33
CA LEU A 22 -6.89 2.57 22.63
C LEU A 22 -5.65 2.92 23.45
N ALA A 23 -5.67 4.05 24.15
CA ALA A 23 -4.56 4.49 25.00
C ALA A 23 -4.34 3.54 26.17
N ARG A 24 -5.42 3.12 26.86
CA ARG A 24 -5.34 2.12 27.93
C ARG A 24 -4.77 0.79 27.43
N TRP A 25 -5.30 0.27 26.32
CA TRP A 25 -4.78 -0.97 25.74
C TRP A 25 -3.30 -0.86 25.33
N ALA A 26 -2.90 0.28 24.77
CA ALA A 26 -1.49 0.54 24.45
C ALA A 26 -0.61 0.50 25.71
N SER A 27 -1.07 1.11 26.82
CA SER A 27 -0.37 1.09 28.11
C SER A 27 -0.22 -0.33 28.67
N ASP A 28 -1.26 -1.16 28.57
CA ASP A 28 -1.22 -2.55 29.04
C ASP A 28 -0.17 -3.39 28.27
N GLU A 29 0.07 -3.05 26.99
CA GLU A 29 1.09 -3.69 26.14
C GLU A 29 2.44 -2.96 26.12
N LEU A 30 2.65 -1.95 26.96
CA LEU A 30 3.87 -1.13 26.99
C LEU A 30 4.20 -0.46 25.64
N ARG A 31 3.16 -0.05 24.90
CA ARG A 31 3.26 0.65 23.60
C ARG A 31 2.80 2.10 23.72
N SER A 32 3.24 2.92 22.76
CA SER A 32 2.61 4.23 22.55
C SER A 32 1.25 4.06 21.87
N ALA A 33 0.31 4.98 22.13
CA ALA A 33 -0.99 4.99 21.46
C ALA A 33 -0.85 5.02 19.92
N ASN A 34 0.12 5.78 19.38
CA ASN A 34 0.38 5.82 17.94
C ASN A 34 0.88 4.47 17.39
N SER A 35 1.74 3.78 18.16
CA SER A 35 2.22 2.44 17.79
C SER A 35 1.08 1.42 17.80
N GLN A 36 0.17 1.51 18.78
CA GLN A 36 -1.01 0.66 18.86
C GLN A 36 -1.96 0.90 17.68
N ILE A 37 -2.26 2.16 17.36
CA ILE A 37 -3.09 2.54 16.21
C ILE A 37 -2.48 2.00 14.91
N GLU A 38 -1.18 2.19 14.69
CA GLU A 38 -0.49 1.67 13.50
C GLU A 38 -0.58 0.14 13.39
N PHE A 39 -0.39 -0.57 14.51
CA PHE A 39 -0.51 -2.03 14.55
C PHE A 39 -1.91 -2.49 14.14
N LEU A 40 -2.95 -1.88 14.71
CA LEU A 40 -4.34 -2.22 14.41
C LEU A 40 -4.71 -1.92 12.96
N LEU A 41 -4.28 -0.78 12.43
CA LEU A 41 -4.52 -0.42 11.03
C LEU A 41 -3.85 -1.41 10.08
N ARG A 42 -2.60 -1.81 10.36
CA ARG A 42 -1.89 -2.81 9.54
C ARG A 42 -2.59 -4.15 9.58
N ARG A 43 -2.97 -4.62 10.77
CA ARG A 43 -3.70 -5.87 10.96
C ARG A 43 -5.04 -5.86 10.22
N ALA A 44 -5.82 -4.79 10.38
CA ALA A 44 -7.11 -4.65 9.69
C ALA A 44 -6.96 -4.61 8.16
N LEU A 45 -5.91 -3.97 7.65
CA LEU A 45 -5.60 -3.97 6.21
C LEU A 45 -5.21 -5.36 5.72
N ASP A 46 -4.42 -6.11 6.50
CA ASP A 46 -4.00 -7.46 6.17
C ASP A 46 -5.18 -8.44 6.16
N GLU A 47 -6.00 -8.41 7.22
CA GLU A 47 -7.23 -9.20 7.34
C GLU A 47 -8.23 -8.87 6.21
N ALA A 48 -8.27 -7.62 5.74
CA ALA A 48 -9.08 -7.21 4.60
C ALA A 48 -8.45 -7.55 3.23
N GLY A 49 -7.24 -8.10 3.18
CA GLY A 49 -6.50 -8.36 1.94
C GLY A 49 -6.08 -7.08 1.19
N ARG A 50 -5.96 -5.96 1.91
CA ARG A 50 -5.67 -4.61 1.38
C ARG A 50 -4.29 -4.09 1.78
N LEU A 51 -3.51 -4.88 2.51
CA LEU A 51 -2.15 -4.49 2.84
C LEU A 51 -1.32 -4.43 1.55
N PRO A 52 -0.66 -3.31 1.22
CA PRO A 52 0.13 -3.21 0.01
C PRO A 52 1.34 -4.15 0.09
N SER A 53 1.39 -5.15 -0.79
CA SER A 53 2.56 -6.00 -1.02
C SER A 53 3.71 -5.18 -1.60
N ALA A 54 4.54 -4.61 -0.72
CA ALA A 54 5.71 -3.78 -1.05
C ALA A 54 5.36 -2.46 -1.79
N PRO A 55 6.24 -1.43 -1.77
CA PRO A 55 5.96 -0.21 -2.52
C PRO A 55 5.94 -0.58 -3.99
N ALA A 56 4.79 -0.45 -4.64
CA ALA A 56 4.69 -0.61 -6.09
C ALA A 56 5.82 0.22 -6.73
N PRO A 57 6.66 -0.38 -7.59
CA PRO A 57 7.72 0.37 -8.25
C PRO A 57 7.09 1.57 -8.95
N LEU A 58 7.70 2.75 -8.79
CA LEU A 58 7.25 4.00 -9.42
C LEU A 58 6.88 3.70 -10.89
N PRO A 59 5.66 4.03 -11.34
CA PRO A 59 5.28 3.81 -12.72
C PRO A 59 6.27 4.57 -13.61
N ARG A 60 6.98 3.84 -14.48
CA ARG A 60 7.95 4.45 -15.39
C ARG A 60 7.19 5.41 -16.29
N ARG A 61 7.52 6.70 -16.20
CA ARG A 61 6.92 7.74 -17.05
C ARG A 61 7.18 7.41 -18.53
N GLY A 62 6.12 7.38 -19.32
CA GLY A 62 6.14 7.75 -20.74
C GLY A 62 6.43 6.68 -21.79
N ARG A 63 6.56 5.38 -21.46
CA ARG A 63 6.66 4.35 -22.51
C ARG A 63 5.36 3.53 -22.58
N PRO A 64 4.42 3.83 -23.50
CA PRO A 64 3.34 2.90 -23.78
C PRO A 64 3.94 1.54 -24.20
N PRO A 65 3.33 0.41 -23.81
CA PRO A 65 3.83 -0.90 -24.16
C PRO A 65 3.85 -1.04 -25.70
N ARG A 66 5.01 -1.45 -26.24
CA ARG A 66 5.13 -1.74 -27.68
C ARG A 66 4.24 -2.94 -27.97
N ARG A 67 3.22 -2.79 -28.82
CA ARG A 67 2.44 -3.92 -29.33
C ARG A 67 3.41 -4.91 -30.00
N PRO A 68 3.28 -6.23 -29.77
CA PRO A 68 4.05 -7.21 -30.55
C PRO A 68 3.69 -7.06 -32.03
N PRO A 69 4.63 -7.28 -32.96
CA PRO A 69 4.31 -7.28 -34.39
C PRO A 69 3.32 -8.41 -34.69
N GLU A 70 2.21 -8.05 -35.34
CA GLU A 70 1.30 -9.00 -35.94
C GLU A 70 1.97 -9.51 -37.21
N ASP A 71 2.48 -10.75 -37.19
CA ASP A 71 2.93 -11.43 -38.40
C ASP A 71 1.71 -11.68 -39.30
N ARG A 72 1.50 -10.78 -40.25
CA ARG A 72 0.60 -10.99 -41.39
C ARG A 72 1.37 -10.82 -42.69
N ALA A 73 1.73 -11.96 -43.27
CA ALA A 73 1.93 -12.09 -44.72
C ALA A 73 1.62 -13.54 -45.10
N GLY A 74 0.34 -13.90 -45.00
CA GLY A 74 -0.22 -14.96 -45.82
C GLY A 74 -0.64 -14.37 -47.16
N GLU A 75 -0.21 -15.04 -48.23
CA GLU A 75 -0.97 -15.24 -49.47
C GLU A 75 -1.30 -14.01 -50.34
N GLU A 76 -0.53 -13.83 -51.40
CA GLU A 76 -1.09 -13.48 -52.71
C GLU A 76 -0.58 -14.48 -53.77
N GLY A 77 -1.49 -15.28 -54.30
CA GLY A 77 -1.29 -16.09 -55.49
C GLY A 77 -1.83 -15.39 -56.74
N GLY A 78 -1.33 -15.75 -57.91
CA GLY A 78 -1.88 -15.35 -59.20
C GLY A 78 -1.16 -16.03 -60.34
N ALA A 79 -1.86 -16.94 -61.00
CA ALA A 79 -1.47 -17.67 -62.21
C ALA A 79 -1.36 -16.76 -63.45
#